data_AF-A0A8S1J415-F1
#
_entry.id   AF-A0A8S1J415-F1
#
_cell.length_a   1.000
_cell.length_b   1.000
_cell.length_c   1.000
_cell.angle_alpha   90.00
_cell.angle_beta   90.00
_cell.angle_gamma   90.00
#
_symmetry.space_group_name_H-M   'P 1'
#
loop_
_entity.id
_entity.type
_entity.pdbx_description
1 polymer ?
#
loop_
_entity_poly.entity_id
_entity_poly.type
_entity_poly.pdbx_seq_one_letter_code
_entity_poly.pdbx_strand_id
1 'polypeptide(L)'
;MNRLRRFPVAWAVVAVLATALGPSLAAPEVDDRHEYVSDGSMQGYFESGEAVQYLRTLRPSDFEPPFDDATYFKREEIQLQEYAVVDGCDPTSPTIHFPLNQSKTLAAFESISYCRDLASLSLWNCTRCQRPEVAGFVVEDAVYDASWDVFTYVGYFPAWNATIVSIRGTNSHDFWNWVEDFDYWRSKYPLSYPGAKGAKIHSGFYKLWAKSALKANTTAAVQRLVDKYGTNQTTYVIGHSMGGAMADLAALWLKFNLSLSDVRVTTFGQPRTGNNQFSDFFGKMINHSWRFTHARDIVPSLPYEFLGYYHTAREIWQRDTLDPSSPSGVDMTYRVCDGSGEDPTCHNSVCHYGACTSIEDHMMYLGYPMYTNGSIDVPC
;
A
#
# COMPACT_ATOMS: atom_id res chain seq x y z
N MET A 1 -22.52 -38.61 -24.67
CA MET A 1 -23.10 -37.45 -25.40
C MET A 1 -23.81 -36.59 -24.36
N ASN A 2 -23.46 -35.37 -23.96
CA ASN A 2 -22.46 -34.37 -24.34
C ASN A 2 -21.95 -33.73 -23.04
N ARG A 3 -20.62 -33.59 -22.88
CA ARG A 3 -20.01 -32.70 -21.87
C ARG A 3 -19.84 -31.32 -22.52
N LEU A 4 -20.56 -30.32 -22.02
CA LEU A 4 -20.28 -28.91 -22.32
C LEU A 4 -19.04 -28.49 -21.50
N ARG A 5 -17.95 -28.15 -22.22
CA ARG A 5 -16.71 -27.64 -21.64
C ARG A 5 -16.92 -26.19 -21.18
N ARG A 6 -16.62 -25.92 -19.91
CA ARG A 6 -16.41 -24.56 -19.40
C ARG A 6 -15.08 -24.04 -19.96
N PHE A 7 -15.12 -22.90 -20.64
CA PHE A 7 -13.92 -22.16 -21.04
C PHE A 7 -13.44 -21.30 -19.85
N PRO A 8 -12.13 -21.23 -19.57
CA PRO A 8 -11.60 -20.31 -18.57
C PRO A 8 -11.49 -18.90 -19.14
N VAL A 9 -11.95 -17.91 -18.37
CA VAL A 9 -12.02 -16.47 -18.68
C VAL A 9 -10.62 -15.82 -18.82
N ALA A 10 -9.53 -16.57 -18.62
CA ALA A 10 -8.15 -16.09 -18.66
C ALA A 10 -7.64 -15.64 -20.05
N TRP A 11 -8.34 -15.95 -21.15
CA TRP A 11 -7.89 -15.62 -22.51
C TRP A 11 -8.40 -14.26 -23.04
N ALA A 12 -9.43 -13.68 -22.42
CA ALA A 12 -10.01 -12.41 -22.90
C ALA A 12 -9.13 -11.18 -22.59
N VAL A 13 -8.32 -11.24 -21.53
CA VAL A 13 -7.43 -10.13 -21.14
C VAL A 13 -6.14 -10.10 -21.97
N VAL A 14 -5.68 -11.25 -22.48
CA VAL A 14 -4.47 -11.35 -23.31
C VAL A 14 -4.72 -10.88 -24.75
N ALA A 15 -5.94 -11.04 -25.27
CA ALA A 15 -6.27 -10.70 -26.66
C ALA A 15 -6.33 -9.18 -26.95
N VAL A 16 -6.48 -8.33 -25.92
CA VAL A 16 -6.48 -6.86 -26.07
C VAL A 16 -5.05 -6.31 -26.24
N LEU A 17 -4.01 -7.06 -25.87
CA LEU A 17 -2.61 -6.62 -25.91
C LEU A 17 -1.90 -6.85 -27.26
N ALA A 18 -2.48 -7.62 -28.19
CA ALA A 18 -1.82 -7.95 -29.47
C ALA A 18 -2.16 -7.00 -30.64
N THR A 19 -3.12 -6.09 -30.50
CA THR A 19 -3.55 -5.19 -31.59
C THR A 19 -3.10 -3.73 -31.44
N ALA A 20 -2.41 -3.38 -30.34
CA ALA A 20 -1.91 -2.03 -30.10
C ALA A 20 -0.46 -1.77 -30.56
N LEU A 21 0.25 -2.80 -31.06
CA LEU A 21 1.60 -2.66 -31.60
C LEU A 21 1.58 -2.75 -33.13
N GLY A 22 1.13 -1.68 -33.77
CA GLY A 22 1.54 -1.40 -35.15
C GLY A 22 3.01 -0.96 -35.17
N PRO A 23 3.83 -1.38 -36.16
CA PRO A 23 5.25 -1.08 -36.15
C PRO A 23 5.46 0.38 -36.53
N SER A 24 5.86 1.21 -35.57
CA SER A 24 6.44 2.52 -35.84
C SER A 24 7.69 2.66 -35.00
N LEU A 25 8.81 2.20 -35.57
CA LEU A 25 10.13 2.72 -35.25
C LEU A 25 10.83 2.98 -36.58
N ALA A 26 10.64 4.20 -37.07
CA ALA A 26 11.61 4.83 -37.95
C ALA A 26 12.84 5.18 -37.11
N ALA A 27 13.99 4.59 -37.45
CA ALA A 27 15.30 5.09 -37.08
C ALA A 27 15.95 5.69 -38.35
N PRO A 28 16.82 6.71 -38.23
CA PRO A 28 17.27 7.50 -39.37
C PRO A 28 18.34 6.77 -40.17
N GLU A 29 18.29 6.92 -41.49
CA GLU A 29 19.30 6.43 -42.42
C GLU A 29 20.23 7.60 -42.81
N VAL A 30 21.54 7.40 -42.63
CA VAL A 30 22.60 8.09 -43.37
C VAL A 30 23.48 7.01 -44.00
N ASP A 31 23.20 6.82 -45.29
CA ASP A 31 24.10 6.70 -46.43
C ASP A 31 24.97 5.46 -46.70
N ASP A 32 24.78 5.03 -47.95
CA ASP A 32 25.66 4.42 -48.94
C ASP A 32 26.03 2.92 -48.94
N ARG A 33 25.30 2.21 -49.83
CA ARG A 33 25.74 1.26 -50.88
C ARG A 33 26.40 -0.06 -50.46
N HIS A 34 25.74 -1.18 -50.78
CA HIS A 34 26.08 -2.11 -51.88
C HIS A 34 25.10 -3.31 -51.93
N GLU A 35 24.86 -3.80 -53.14
CA GLU A 35 23.87 -4.80 -53.53
C GLU A 35 24.17 -6.26 -53.15
N TYR A 36 23.10 -7.07 -53.19
CA TYR A 36 22.99 -8.40 -53.83
C TYR A 36 23.02 -9.72 -52.99
N VAL A 37 21.95 -10.50 -53.24
CA VAL A 37 21.80 -11.98 -53.27
C VAL A 37 21.13 -12.70 -52.06
N SER A 38 20.29 -13.62 -52.50
CA SER A 38 19.25 -14.48 -51.95
C SER A 38 19.69 -15.75 -51.20
N ASP A 39 18.69 -16.33 -50.52
CA ASP A 39 18.47 -17.76 -50.23
C ASP A 39 19.29 -18.41 -49.10
N GLY A 40 18.66 -19.32 -48.36
CA GLY A 40 19.31 -20.20 -47.40
C GLY A 40 18.53 -20.44 -46.12
N SER A 41 17.69 -21.47 -46.14
CA SER A 41 17.16 -22.16 -44.97
C SER A 41 18.25 -22.59 -43.98
N MET A 42 17.96 -22.59 -42.67
CA MET A 42 18.49 -23.61 -41.78
C MET A 42 17.67 -23.82 -40.51
N GLN A 43 17.62 -25.08 -40.14
CA GLN A 43 16.77 -25.78 -39.20
C GLN A 43 17.72 -26.51 -38.22
N GLY A 44 17.35 -26.63 -36.93
CA GLY A 44 18.11 -27.35 -35.88
C GLY A 44 18.77 -26.39 -34.89
N TYR A 45 18.69 -26.54 -33.57
CA TYR A 45 18.97 -27.75 -32.78
C TYR A 45 18.20 -27.78 -31.45
N PHE A 46 17.81 -28.99 -31.03
CA PHE A 46 17.39 -29.36 -29.67
C PHE A 46 18.48 -30.25 -29.03
N GLU A 47 18.69 -30.04 -27.72
CA GLU A 47 19.09 -30.99 -26.66
C GLU A 47 20.48 -31.66 -26.58
N SER A 48 21.21 -31.33 -25.50
CA SER A 48 21.80 -32.24 -24.48
C SER A 48 22.24 -31.36 -23.28
N GLY A 49 22.17 -31.71 -22.00
CA GLY A 49 21.98 -32.99 -21.33
C GLY A 49 23.07 -33.22 -20.27
N GLU A 50 23.34 -32.27 -19.35
CA GLU A 50 24.43 -32.45 -18.35
C GLU A 50 24.36 -31.58 -17.07
N ALA A 51 23.16 -31.36 -16.50
CA ALA A 51 23.01 -30.58 -15.24
C ALA A 51 22.12 -31.25 -14.16
N VAL A 52 21.83 -32.55 -14.27
CA VAL A 52 20.87 -33.25 -13.38
C VAL A 52 21.52 -34.43 -12.62
N GLN A 53 22.76 -34.28 -12.14
CA GLN A 53 23.39 -35.36 -11.35
C GLN A 53 24.18 -34.95 -10.10
N TYR A 54 24.07 -33.69 -9.62
CA TYR A 54 24.78 -33.25 -8.40
C TYR A 54 23.89 -32.97 -7.17
N LEU A 55 22.57 -33.17 -7.25
CA LEU A 55 21.62 -32.85 -6.16
C LEU A 55 20.89 -34.07 -5.58
N ARG A 56 21.56 -35.23 -5.47
CA ARG A 56 20.97 -36.46 -4.91
C ARG A 56 21.71 -37.10 -3.73
N THR A 57 22.61 -36.39 -3.04
CA THR A 57 23.45 -37.02 -2.00
C THR A 57 23.52 -36.34 -0.63
N LEU A 58 22.70 -35.33 -0.32
CA LEU A 58 22.71 -34.71 1.01
C LEU A 58 21.57 -35.22 1.90
N ARG A 59 21.92 -35.70 3.11
CA ARG A 59 20.96 -36.19 4.12
C ARG A 59 20.78 -35.16 5.24
N PRO A 60 19.59 -35.11 5.90
CA PRO A 60 19.24 -34.06 6.85
C PRO A 60 19.97 -34.05 8.22
N SER A 61 21.01 -34.86 8.39
CA SER A 61 21.73 -35.04 9.67
C SER A 61 22.95 -34.13 9.86
N ASP A 62 23.25 -33.27 8.89
CA ASP A 62 24.57 -32.64 8.79
C ASP A 62 24.65 -31.19 9.35
N PHE A 63 23.60 -30.71 10.02
CA PHE A 63 23.60 -29.37 10.63
C PHE A 63 22.85 -29.31 11.97
N GLU A 64 23.49 -29.75 13.05
CA GLU A 64 23.18 -29.31 14.42
C GLU A 64 24.46 -28.80 15.10
N PRO A 65 24.42 -27.62 15.74
CA PRO A 65 25.35 -27.30 16.82
C PRO A 65 24.67 -27.14 18.19
N PRO A 66 25.39 -27.32 19.32
CA PRO A 66 24.80 -27.51 20.66
C PRO A 66 25.11 -26.38 21.68
N PHE A 67 24.41 -26.44 22.84
CA PHE A 67 24.61 -25.70 24.14
C PHE A 67 24.14 -24.23 24.20
N ASP A 68 23.20 -23.81 25.07
CA ASP A 68 23.07 -23.77 26.56
C ASP A 68 23.96 -22.72 27.25
N ASP A 69 23.36 -21.63 27.77
CA ASP A 69 23.33 -21.30 29.21
C ASP A 69 22.58 -19.97 29.45
N ALA A 70 21.81 -19.94 30.53
CA ALA A 70 21.10 -18.80 31.06
C ALA A 70 22.02 -18.01 32.01
N THR A 71 21.97 -16.67 31.98
CA THR A 71 21.85 -15.80 33.17
C THR A 71 22.04 -14.32 32.82
N TYR A 72 21.48 -13.48 33.69
CA TYR A 72 21.58 -12.01 33.77
C TYR A 72 20.71 -11.20 32.81
N PHE A 73 19.61 -10.61 33.32
CA PHE A 73 19.46 -9.14 33.47
C PHE A 73 18.18 -8.83 34.28
N LYS A 74 18.33 -7.95 35.29
CA LYS A 74 17.22 -7.37 36.08
C LYS A 74 16.31 -6.55 35.15
N ARG A 75 14.99 -6.77 35.21
CA ARG A 75 14.00 -5.94 34.52
C ARG A 75 13.64 -4.70 35.35
N GLU A 76 13.94 -3.53 34.82
CA GLU A 76 13.13 -2.32 35.04
C GLU A 76 11.95 -2.36 34.05
N GLU A 77 10.75 -2.02 34.51
CA GLU A 77 9.55 -1.97 33.67
C GLU A 77 9.62 -0.82 32.67
N ILE A 78 9.96 -1.13 31.43
CA ILE A 78 9.76 -0.25 30.27
C ILE A 78 8.41 -0.62 29.66
N GLN A 79 7.56 0.36 29.35
CA GLN A 79 6.38 0.16 28.49
C GLN A 79 6.85 -0.42 27.15
N LEU A 80 6.70 -1.72 26.97
CA LEU A 80 7.08 -2.42 25.75
C LEU A 80 6.06 -2.08 24.65
N GLN A 81 6.44 -1.17 23.75
CA GLN A 81 5.86 -1.18 22.41
C GLN A 81 6.28 -2.51 21.76
N GLU A 82 5.31 -3.35 21.43
CA GLU A 82 5.58 -4.62 20.76
C GLU A 82 5.93 -4.34 19.30
N TYR A 83 7.22 -4.43 19.00
CA TYR A 83 7.74 -4.35 17.64
C TYR A 83 7.69 -5.75 17.03
N ALA A 84 7.15 -5.88 15.82
CA ALA A 84 7.23 -7.14 15.09
C ALA A 84 8.66 -7.32 14.52
N VAL A 85 9.19 -8.54 14.63
CA VAL A 85 10.45 -9.00 14.04
C VAL A 85 10.09 -10.04 12.98
N VAL A 86 10.53 -9.89 11.72
CA VAL A 86 10.33 -10.96 10.73
C VAL A 86 11.52 -11.13 9.80
N ASP A 87 11.87 -12.40 9.55
CA ASP A 87 13.00 -12.90 8.76
C ASP A 87 13.11 -12.21 7.40
N GLY A 88 14.18 -11.42 7.25
CA GLY A 88 14.56 -10.81 5.99
C GLY A 88 15.32 -11.78 5.10
N CYS A 89 15.04 -11.74 3.79
CA CYS A 89 16.06 -12.11 2.83
C CYS A 89 17.22 -11.10 3.00
N ASP A 90 18.44 -11.62 3.13
CA ASP A 90 19.71 -10.94 3.47
C ASP A 90 20.03 -10.84 4.98
N PRO A 91 20.88 -11.74 5.52
CA PRO A 91 21.33 -11.72 6.92
C PRO A 91 22.27 -10.54 7.26
N THR A 92 22.58 -9.64 6.32
CA THR A 92 23.43 -8.47 6.55
C THR A 92 22.68 -7.14 6.66
N SER A 93 21.36 -7.13 6.41
CA SER A 93 20.54 -5.91 6.50
C SER A 93 20.08 -5.68 7.95
N PRO A 94 20.19 -4.45 8.51
CA PRO A 94 19.69 -4.18 9.86
C PRO A 94 18.20 -4.51 9.97
N THR A 95 17.83 -5.25 11.02
CA THR A 95 16.44 -5.64 11.27
C THR A 95 15.58 -4.39 11.48
N ILE A 96 14.81 -4.01 10.46
CA ILE A 96 13.89 -2.88 10.54
C ILE A 96 12.65 -3.33 11.29
N HIS A 97 12.38 -2.71 12.42
CA HIS A 97 11.20 -2.93 13.23
C HIS A 97 10.10 -1.92 12.89
N PHE A 98 8.85 -2.39 12.79
CA PHE A 98 7.69 -1.52 12.69
C PHE A 98 6.78 -1.69 13.93
N PRO A 99 6.08 -0.63 14.37
CA PRO A 99 5.32 -0.67 15.61
C PRO A 99 3.93 -1.31 15.37
N LEU A 100 3.86 -2.65 15.38
CA LEU A 100 2.66 -3.41 15.00
C LEU A 100 1.40 -3.00 15.78
N ASN A 101 1.49 -2.84 17.10
CA ASN A 101 0.32 -2.45 17.91
C ASN A 101 -0.17 -1.04 17.57
N GLN A 102 0.74 -0.10 17.29
CA GLN A 102 0.38 1.22 16.79
C GLN A 102 -0.27 1.12 15.40
N SER A 103 0.29 0.31 14.50
CA SER A 103 -0.30 0.10 13.18
C SER A 103 -1.70 -0.51 13.24
N LYS A 104 -1.95 -1.44 14.17
CA LYS A 104 -3.30 -1.98 14.44
C LYS A 104 -4.27 -0.90 14.90
N THR A 105 -3.87 -0.01 15.82
CA THR A 105 -4.69 1.14 16.21
C THR A 105 -4.97 2.08 15.03
N LEU A 106 -3.97 2.35 14.17
CA LEU A 106 -4.15 3.15 12.96
C LEU A 106 -5.10 2.47 11.95
N ALA A 107 -5.04 1.13 11.81
CA ALA A 107 -6.00 0.37 11.02
C ALA A 107 -7.42 0.41 11.61
N ALA A 108 -7.55 0.40 12.95
CA ALA A 108 -8.84 0.56 13.61
C ALA A 108 -9.44 1.94 13.32
N PHE A 109 -8.63 3.01 13.36
CA PHE A 109 -9.03 4.36 12.93
C PHE A 109 -9.45 4.37 11.46
N GLU A 110 -8.64 3.81 10.55
CA GLU A 110 -9.00 3.80 9.13
C GLU A 110 -10.28 3.01 8.86
N SER A 111 -10.50 1.90 9.54
CA SER A 111 -11.74 1.13 9.46
C SER A 111 -12.98 1.95 9.85
N ILE A 112 -12.86 2.94 10.75
CA ILE A 112 -13.97 3.84 11.12
C ILE A 112 -14.31 4.81 9.99
N SER A 113 -13.35 5.17 9.13
CA SER A 113 -13.54 6.09 8.00
C SER A 113 -14.62 5.60 7.02
N TYR A 114 -14.86 4.29 7.02
CA TYR A 114 -15.88 3.66 6.21
C TYR A 114 -17.29 3.83 6.77
N CYS A 115 -17.50 4.14 8.05
CA CYS A 115 -18.85 4.27 8.60
C CYS A 115 -19.66 5.39 7.92
N ARG A 116 -20.92 5.10 7.54
CA ARG A 116 -21.70 5.99 6.65
C ARG A 116 -22.39 7.14 7.38
N ASP A 117 -22.70 6.97 8.66
CA ASP A 117 -23.44 7.97 9.41
C ASP A 117 -22.51 9.09 9.89
N LEU A 118 -22.52 10.20 9.16
CA LEU A 118 -21.77 11.40 9.49
C LEU A 118 -22.16 11.99 10.85
N ALA A 119 -23.42 11.85 11.27
CA ALA A 119 -23.85 12.32 12.58
C ALA A 119 -23.15 11.51 13.68
N SER A 120 -23.13 10.18 13.53
CA SER A 120 -22.44 9.32 14.48
C SER A 120 -20.93 9.52 14.49
N LEU A 121 -20.31 9.77 13.33
CA LEU A 121 -18.88 10.07 13.23
C LEU A 121 -18.53 11.44 13.85
N SER A 122 -19.36 12.45 13.63
CA SER A 122 -19.17 13.80 14.20
C SER A 122 -19.34 13.82 15.73
N LEU A 123 -20.08 12.85 16.29
CA LEU A 123 -20.24 12.64 17.73
C LEU A 123 -19.33 11.53 18.28
N TRP A 124 -18.54 10.89 17.42
CA TRP A 124 -17.68 9.75 17.74
C TRP A 124 -18.39 8.61 18.50
N ASN A 125 -19.64 8.30 18.12
CA ASN A 125 -20.48 7.32 18.82
C ASN A 125 -20.88 6.10 17.96
N CYS A 126 -20.30 5.97 16.76
CA CYS A 126 -20.52 4.82 15.88
C CYS A 126 -20.07 3.50 16.53
N THR A 127 -20.52 2.35 16.02
CA THR A 127 -20.18 1.05 16.62
C THR A 127 -18.67 0.79 16.63
N ARG A 128 -17.98 1.10 15.53
CA ARG A 128 -16.51 0.98 15.45
C ARG A 128 -15.76 2.01 16.30
N CYS A 129 -16.41 3.13 16.65
CA CYS A 129 -15.86 4.18 17.51
C CYS A 129 -15.74 3.72 18.97
N GLN A 130 -16.48 2.67 19.37
CA GLN A 130 -16.45 2.06 20.71
C GLN A 130 -15.29 1.07 20.91
N ARG A 131 -14.43 0.88 19.90
CA ARG A 131 -13.28 -0.01 20.00
C ARG A 131 -12.28 0.48 21.07
N PRO A 132 -11.77 -0.41 21.95
CA PRO A 132 -10.82 -0.03 23.00
C PRO A 132 -9.57 0.69 22.48
N GLU A 133 -9.11 0.32 21.28
CA GLU A 133 -7.88 0.83 20.67
C GLU A 133 -7.96 2.32 20.31
N VAL A 134 -9.17 2.85 20.10
CA VAL A 134 -9.42 4.26 19.73
C VAL A 134 -10.13 5.03 20.84
N ALA A 135 -10.23 4.44 22.04
CA ALA A 135 -10.95 5.02 23.16
C ALA A 135 -10.37 6.38 23.57
N GLY A 136 -11.25 7.36 23.79
CA GLY A 136 -10.86 8.72 24.17
C GLY A 136 -10.45 9.62 23.01
N PHE A 137 -10.55 9.16 21.76
CA PHE A 137 -10.41 10.04 20.60
C PHE A 137 -11.47 11.15 20.60
N VAL A 138 -11.04 12.36 20.28
CA VAL A 138 -11.88 13.56 20.22
C VAL A 138 -11.90 14.04 18.77
N VAL A 139 -13.00 13.81 18.07
CA VAL A 139 -13.20 14.29 16.71
C VAL A 139 -13.28 15.82 16.68
N GLU A 140 -12.58 16.43 15.74
CA GLU A 140 -12.60 17.87 15.46
C GLU A 140 -13.45 18.19 14.24
N ASP A 141 -13.38 17.34 13.21
CA ASP A 141 -14.11 17.54 11.96
C ASP A 141 -14.31 16.20 11.24
N ALA A 142 -15.43 16.06 10.54
CA ALA A 142 -15.76 14.91 9.71
C ALA A 142 -16.42 15.41 8.43
N VAL A 143 -15.75 15.24 7.29
CA VAL A 143 -16.11 15.90 6.04
C VAL A 143 -16.29 14.89 4.94
N TYR A 144 -17.49 14.91 4.36
CA TYR A 144 -17.84 14.17 3.16
C TYR A 144 -18.06 15.14 2.01
N ASP A 145 -17.34 14.94 0.91
CA ASP A 145 -17.58 15.65 -0.34
C ASP A 145 -18.32 14.75 -1.32
N ALA A 146 -19.63 14.93 -1.41
CA ALA A 146 -20.50 14.15 -2.29
C ALA A 146 -20.18 14.32 -3.78
N SER A 147 -19.54 15.43 -4.20
CA SER A 147 -19.22 15.65 -5.61
C SER A 147 -18.09 14.76 -6.10
N TRP A 148 -17.23 14.34 -5.16
CA TRP A 148 -16.04 13.53 -5.43
C TRP A 148 -16.08 12.16 -4.73
N ASP A 149 -17.14 11.87 -3.97
CA ASP A 149 -17.32 10.68 -3.11
C ASP A 149 -16.10 10.37 -2.23
N VAL A 150 -15.56 11.40 -1.59
CA VAL A 150 -14.39 11.30 -0.71
C VAL A 150 -14.72 11.78 0.68
N PHE A 151 -14.15 11.10 1.67
CA PHE A 151 -14.41 11.33 3.08
C PHE A 151 -13.11 11.42 3.89
N THR A 152 -13.09 12.31 4.87
CA THR A 152 -12.03 12.40 5.87
C THR A 152 -12.63 12.69 7.23
N TYR A 153 -11.94 12.28 8.28
CA TYR A 153 -12.13 12.88 9.60
C TYR A 153 -10.80 13.22 10.23
N VAL A 154 -10.83 14.22 11.12
CA VAL A 154 -9.68 14.75 11.83
C VAL A 154 -10.03 14.84 13.31
N GLY A 155 -9.09 14.50 14.18
CA GLY A 155 -9.28 14.65 15.62
C GLY A 155 -8.01 14.48 16.41
N TYR A 156 -8.14 14.67 17.72
CA TYR A 156 -7.05 14.54 18.69
C TYR A 156 -7.15 13.19 19.40
N PHE A 157 -6.02 12.49 19.50
CA PHE A 157 -5.91 11.27 20.27
C PHE A 157 -5.05 11.51 21.53
N PRO A 158 -5.67 11.70 22.71
CA PRO A 158 -4.96 12.04 23.94
C PRO A 158 -3.92 11.00 24.35
N ALA A 159 -4.19 9.72 24.12
CA ALA A 159 -3.29 8.62 24.51
C ALA A 159 -1.91 8.73 23.85
N TRP A 160 -1.83 9.34 22.66
CA TRP A 160 -0.57 9.55 21.93
C TRP A 160 -0.16 11.03 21.86
N ASN A 161 -0.95 11.93 22.44
CA ASN A 161 -0.79 13.38 22.26
C ASN A 161 -0.60 13.76 20.78
N ALA A 162 -1.45 13.23 19.90
CA ALA A 162 -1.28 13.34 18.46
C ALA A 162 -2.57 13.71 17.73
N THR A 163 -2.43 14.38 16.59
CA THR A 163 -3.53 14.56 15.65
C THR A 163 -3.63 13.34 14.74
N ILE A 164 -4.84 12.82 14.53
CA ILE A 164 -5.14 11.77 13.57
C ILE A 164 -5.95 12.37 12.42
N VAL A 165 -5.51 12.11 11.20
CA VAL A 165 -6.21 12.40 9.95
C VAL A 165 -6.43 11.06 9.26
N SER A 166 -7.67 10.66 9.01
CA SER A 166 -8.00 9.42 8.30
C SER A 166 -8.78 9.75 7.04
N ILE A 167 -8.31 9.24 5.90
CA ILE A 167 -8.85 9.53 4.58
C ILE A 167 -9.35 8.22 3.96
N ARG A 168 -10.67 8.14 3.78
CA ARG A 168 -11.34 6.97 3.21
C ARG A 168 -10.97 6.76 1.75
N GLY A 169 -10.85 5.49 1.36
CA GLY A 169 -10.87 5.10 -0.04
C GLY A 169 -12.26 5.08 -0.67
N THR A 170 -12.35 4.50 -1.87
CA THR A 170 -13.62 4.28 -2.57
C THR A 170 -14.50 3.29 -1.77
N ASN A 171 -15.81 3.48 -1.81
CA ASN A 171 -16.74 2.51 -1.22
C ASN A 171 -16.69 1.18 -2.00
N SER A 172 -16.94 0.09 -1.30
CA SER A 172 -16.76 -1.29 -1.76
C SER A 172 -17.65 -1.70 -2.93
N HIS A 173 -18.81 -1.06 -3.09
CA HIS A 173 -19.68 -1.29 -4.23
C HIS A 173 -19.17 -0.62 -5.52
N ASP A 174 -18.45 0.49 -5.39
CA ASP A 174 -17.89 1.27 -6.51
C ASP A 174 -16.41 0.93 -6.77
N PHE A 175 -15.83 0.10 -5.90
CA PHE A 175 -14.43 -0.24 -5.94
C PHE A 175 -14.01 -0.97 -7.22
N TRP A 176 -14.84 -1.87 -7.75
CA TRP A 176 -14.57 -2.54 -9.03
C TRP A 176 -14.50 -1.54 -10.19
N ASN A 177 -15.48 -0.64 -10.27
CA ASN A 177 -15.48 0.43 -11.28
C ASN A 177 -14.24 1.31 -11.13
N TRP A 178 -13.86 1.65 -9.90
CA TRP A 178 -12.66 2.43 -9.64
C TRP A 178 -11.40 1.73 -10.14
N VAL A 179 -11.21 0.44 -9.84
CA VAL A 179 -10.02 -0.32 -10.30
C VAL A 179 -9.93 -0.33 -11.83
N GLU A 180 -11.06 -0.52 -12.52
CA GLU A 180 -11.11 -0.51 -13.99
C GLU A 180 -10.83 0.88 -14.59
N ASP A 181 -11.46 1.93 -14.06
CA ASP A 181 -11.30 3.31 -14.54
C ASP A 181 -9.91 3.88 -14.23
N PHE A 182 -9.31 3.44 -13.12
CA PHE A 182 -8.05 3.96 -12.62
C PHE A 182 -6.87 3.63 -13.55
N ASP A 183 -6.85 2.45 -14.16
CA ASP A 183 -5.83 2.05 -15.13
C ASP A 183 -5.91 2.88 -16.44
N TYR A 184 -7.09 3.46 -16.72
CA TYR A 184 -7.29 4.37 -17.84
C TYR A 184 -6.69 5.77 -17.58
N TRP A 185 -6.54 6.18 -16.32
CA TRP A 185 -6.13 7.53 -15.94
C TRP A 185 -4.60 7.74 -15.99
N ARG A 186 -4.00 7.69 -17.19
CA ARG A 186 -2.52 7.69 -17.34
C ARG A 186 -1.79 9.01 -17.10
N SER A 187 -2.48 10.08 -16.69
CA SER A 187 -1.88 11.43 -16.66
C SER A 187 -1.21 11.75 -15.31
N LYS A 188 0.04 12.26 -15.39
CA LYS A 188 0.81 12.67 -14.22
C LYS A 188 0.82 14.20 -14.07
N TYR A 189 0.52 14.70 -12.88
CA TYR A 189 0.56 16.12 -12.51
C TYR A 189 1.94 16.47 -11.91
N PRO A 190 2.62 17.53 -12.37
CA PRO A 190 3.91 17.92 -11.82
C PRO A 190 3.75 18.46 -10.40
N LEU A 191 4.54 17.95 -9.46
CA LEU A 191 4.50 18.37 -8.07
C LEU A 191 5.40 19.59 -7.85
N SER A 192 4.81 20.71 -7.44
CA SER A 192 5.50 22.00 -7.30
C SER A 192 5.91 22.29 -5.85
N TYR A 193 6.79 21.46 -5.27
CA TYR A 193 7.45 21.74 -3.98
C TYR A 193 8.93 22.05 -4.16
N PRO A 194 9.54 22.88 -3.29
CA PRO A 194 10.99 23.03 -3.24
C PRO A 194 11.67 21.66 -3.08
N GLY A 195 12.60 21.33 -3.97
CA GLY A 195 13.30 20.03 -3.96
C GLY A 195 12.61 18.88 -4.69
N ALA A 196 11.34 19.03 -5.13
CA ALA A 196 10.58 18.00 -5.85
C ALA A 196 10.87 17.97 -7.36
N LYS A 197 12.13 18.14 -7.77
CA LYS A 197 12.51 18.28 -9.20
C LYS A 197 12.13 17.02 -9.97
N GLY A 198 11.23 17.17 -10.94
CA GLY A 198 10.76 16.07 -11.79
C GLY A 198 9.77 15.12 -11.10
N ALA A 199 9.39 15.38 -9.85
CA ALA A 199 8.33 14.63 -9.18
C ALA A 199 7.00 14.88 -9.87
N LYS A 200 6.29 13.80 -10.16
CA LYS A 200 4.95 13.83 -10.72
C LYS A 200 4.07 12.81 -10.01
N ILE A 201 2.83 13.19 -9.77
CA ILE A 201 1.82 12.37 -9.08
C ILE A 201 0.70 12.00 -10.03
N HIS A 202 -0.01 10.92 -9.76
CA HIS A 202 -1.20 10.56 -10.52
C HIS A 202 -2.23 11.70 -10.44
N SER A 203 -2.66 12.23 -11.59
CA SER A 203 -3.45 13.47 -11.59
C SER A 203 -4.87 13.28 -11.04
N GLY A 204 -5.38 12.04 -11.01
CA GLY A 204 -6.66 11.69 -10.39
C GLY A 204 -6.60 11.90 -8.88
N PHE A 205 -5.56 11.37 -8.23
CA PHE A 205 -5.33 11.56 -6.78
C PHE A 205 -5.10 13.03 -6.45
N TYR A 206 -4.34 13.72 -7.29
CA TYR A 206 -4.17 15.16 -7.13
C TYR A 206 -5.49 15.91 -7.18
N LYS A 207 -6.37 15.61 -8.15
CA LYS A 207 -7.68 16.26 -8.26
C LYS A 207 -8.55 15.95 -7.05
N LEU A 208 -8.65 14.68 -6.66
CA LEU A 208 -9.44 14.25 -5.50
C LEU A 208 -9.01 14.98 -4.23
N TRP A 209 -7.71 15.06 -3.96
CA TRP A 209 -7.21 15.83 -2.81
C TRP A 209 -7.40 17.34 -3.00
N ALA A 210 -6.88 17.90 -4.10
CA ALA A 210 -6.73 19.35 -4.24
C ALA A 210 -8.01 20.10 -4.63
N LYS A 211 -9.02 19.41 -5.17
CA LYS A 211 -10.28 20.01 -5.66
C LYS A 211 -11.49 19.65 -4.82
N SER A 212 -11.40 18.67 -3.93
CA SER A 212 -12.47 18.38 -2.98
C SER A 212 -12.43 19.30 -1.77
N ALA A 213 -13.50 19.26 -0.99
CA ALA A 213 -13.61 19.91 0.30
C ALA A 213 -12.58 19.38 1.31
N LEU A 214 -11.97 18.21 1.10
CA LEU A 214 -11.10 17.59 2.11
C LEU A 214 -9.86 18.44 2.37
N LYS A 215 -9.21 18.99 1.33
CA LYS A 215 -7.98 19.76 1.53
C LYS A 215 -8.18 20.95 2.45
N ALA A 216 -9.20 21.78 2.18
CA ALA A 216 -9.45 22.98 2.95
C ALA A 216 -9.87 22.66 4.40
N ASN A 217 -10.82 21.74 4.57
CA ASN A 217 -11.33 21.41 5.90
C ASN A 217 -10.32 20.64 6.75
N THR A 218 -9.58 19.68 6.16
CA THR A 218 -8.50 18.98 6.87
C THR A 218 -7.43 19.96 7.33
N THR A 219 -7.02 20.89 6.47
CA THR A 219 -6.03 21.92 6.84
C THR A 219 -6.51 22.77 8.01
N ALA A 220 -7.77 23.22 7.97
CA ALA A 220 -8.36 24.02 9.04
C ALA A 220 -8.51 23.25 10.35
N ALA A 221 -8.97 21.99 10.30
CA ALA A 221 -9.13 21.14 11.48
C ALA A 221 -7.78 20.84 12.15
N VAL A 222 -6.76 20.48 11.37
CA VAL A 222 -5.41 20.26 11.90
C VAL A 222 -4.85 21.53 12.53
N GLN A 223 -5.03 22.70 11.90
CA GLN A 223 -4.58 23.97 12.50
C GLN A 223 -5.27 24.25 13.84
N ARG A 224 -6.60 24.04 13.94
CA ARG A 224 -7.33 24.22 15.21
C ARG A 224 -6.81 23.29 16.31
N LEU A 225 -6.49 22.04 15.98
CA LEU A 225 -5.91 21.09 16.93
C LEU A 225 -4.49 21.49 17.36
N VAL A 226 -3.68 21.96 16.42
CA VAL A 226 -2.34 22.50 16.72
C VAL A 226 -2.45 23.68 17.68
N ASP A 227 -3.35 24.61 17.43
CA ASP A 227 -3.55 25.80 18.28
C ASP A 227 -4.07 25.42 19.67
N LYS A 228 -4.95 24.41 19.75
CA LYS A 228 -5.62 23.99 20.99
C LYS A 228 -4.75 23.12 21.88
N TYR A 229 -4.02 22.17 21.30
CA TYR A 229 -3.32 21.12 22.04
C TYR A 229 -1.80 21.18 21.89
N GLY A 230 -1.27 22.04 21.02
CA GLY A 230 0.17 22.04 20.72
C GLY A 230 0.62 20.79 19.95
N THR A 231 -0.27 20.19 19.15
CA THR A 231 0.01 18.95 18.39
C THR A 231 0.90 19.15 17.17
N ASN A 232 1.59 20.29 17.05
CA ASN A 232 2.61 20.48 16.01
C ASN A 232 3.75 19.45 16.09
N GLN A 233 3.81 18.69 17.19
CA GLN A 233 4.80 17.66 17.48
C GLN A 233 4.52 16.30 16.85
N THR A 234 3.27 15.91 16.55
CA THR A 234 2.98 14.65 15.85
C THR A 234 1.59 14.65 15.22
N THR A 235 1.55 14.46 13.89
CA THR A 235 0.32 14.22 13.12
C THR A 235 0.43 12.92 12.35
N TYR A 236 -0.49 11.99 12.58
CA TYR A 236 -0.65 10.78 11.77
C TYR A 236 -1.64 11.05 10.65
N VAL A 237 -1.23 10.74 9.42
CA VAL A 237 -2.11 10.73 8.24
C VAL A 237 -2.26 9.29 7.79
N ILE A 238 -3.50 8.83 7.76
CA ILE A 238 -3.89 7.46 7.50
C ILE A 238 -4.75 7.44 6.25
N GLY A 239 -4.63 6.39 5.44
CA GLY A 239 -5.56 6.17 4.35
C GLY A 239 -5.53 4.75 3.82
N HIS A 240 -6.70 4.27 3.42
CA HIS A 240 -6.84 2.98 2.75
C HIS A 240 -7.15 3.15 1.26
N SER A 241 -6.67 2.25 0.40
CA SER A 241 -6.97 2.25 -1.03
C SER A 241 -6.57 3.58 -1.70
N MET A 242 -7.44 4.13 -2.55
CA MET A 242 -7.38 5.51 -3.06
C MET A 242 -7.10 6.55 -1.97
N GLY A 243 -7.63 6.35 -0.75
CA GLY A 243 -7.39 7.19 0.42
C GLY A 243 -5.92 7.20 0.85
N GLY A 244 -5.19 6.10 0.67
CA GLY A 244 -3.75 6.03 0.93
C GLY A 244 -2.93 6.94 0.01
N ALA A 245 -3.27 6.98 -1.28
CA ALA A 245 -2.62 7.91 -2.19
C ALA A 245 -2.95 9.38 -1.87
N MET A 246 -4.17 9.67 -1.42
CA MET A 246 -4.52 11.00 -0.91
C MET A 246 -3.81 11.32 0.42
N ALA A 247 -3.57 10.33 1.28
CA ALA A 247 -2.84 10.48 2.53
C ALA A 247 -1.39 10.94 2.29
N ASP A 248 -0.71 10.40 1.28
CA ASP A 248 0.62 10.90 0.88
C ASP A 248 0.60 12.39 0.49
N LEU A 249 -0.40 12.79 -0.31
CA LEU A 249 -0.55 14.18 -0.74
C LEU A 249 -0.94 15.11 0.41
N ALA A 250 -1.80 14.63 1.31
CA ALA A 250 -2.23 15.35 2.49
C ALA A 250 -1.08 15.55 3.47
N ALA A 251 -0.26 14.52 3.69
CA ALA A 251 0.91 14.59 4.57
C ALA A 251 1.92 15.64 4.11
N LEU A 252 2.30 15.64 2.83
CA LEU A 252 3.16 16.68 2.26
C LEU A 252 2.52 18.06 2.39
N TRP A 253 1.24 18.19 2.05
CA TRP A 253 0.53 19.46 2.17
C TRP A 253 0.52 20.00 3.61
N LEU A 254 0.14 19.18 4.59
CA LEU A 254 0.09 19.57 5.99
C LEU A 254 1.49 19.91 6.53
N LYS A 255 2.50 19.10 6.20
CA LYS A 255 3.89 19.36 6.61
C LYS A 255 4.37 20.74 6.14
N PHE A 256 4.20 21.05 4.84
CA PHE A 256 4.70 22.31 4.29
C PHE A 256 3.80 23.51 4.61
N ASN A 257 2.48 23.34 4.52
CA ASN A 257 1.53 24.45 4.67
C ASN A 257 1.36 24.88 6.13
N LEU A 258 1.45 23.94 7.08
CA LEU A 258 1.31 24.22 8.52
C LEU A 258 2.65 24.12 9.27
N SER A 259 3.76 23.87 8.56
CA SER A 259 5.10 23.71 9.15
C SER A 259 5.15 22.68 10.29
N LEU A 260 4.41 21.57 10.14
CA LEU A 260 4.38 20.50 11.14
C LEU A 260 5.74 19.81 11.24
N SER A 261 6.19 19.58 12.48
CA SER A 261 7.53 19.03 12.72
C SER A 261 7.61 17.54 12.42
N ASP A 262 6.62 16.77 12.87
CA ASP A 262 6.51 15.33 12.66
C ASP A 262 5.17 15.00 12.02
N VAL A 263 5.23 14.55 10.76
CA VAL A 263 4.09 14.01 10.03
C VAL A 263 4.43 12.58 9.69
N ARG A 264 3.59 11.65 10.14
CA ARG A 264 3.75 10.22 9.95
C ARG A 264 2.64 9.69 9.07
N VAL A 265 2.98 8.78 8.17
CA VAL A 265 2.02 8.21 7.22
C VAL A 265 1.91 6.72 7.44
N THR A 266 0.68 6.23 7.47
CA THR A 266 0.42 4.79 7.47
C THR A 266 -0.72 4.51 6.53
N THR A 267 -0.46 3.71 5.50
CA THR A 267 -1.44 3.41 4.47
C THR A 267 -1.70 1.92 4.37
N PHE A 268 -2.88 1.58 3.88
CA PHE A 268 -3.35 0.21 3.73
C PHE A 268 -3.82 0.01 2.29
N GLY A 269 -3.26 -0.96 1.56
CA GLY A 269 -3.67 -1.21 0.17
C GLY A 269 -3.47 -0.01 -0.75
N GLN A 270 -2.46 0.83 -0.47
CA GLN A 270 -2.23 2.05 -1.23
C GLN A 270 -1.76 1.73 -2.67
N PRO A 271 -2.33 2.35 -3.70
CA PRO A 271 -1.83 2.31 -5.07
C PRO A 271 -0.59 3.20 -5.24
N ARG A 272 0.23 2.93 -6.26
CA ARG A 272 1.37 3.78 -6.63
C ARG A 272 0.91 5.21 -6.90
N THR A 273 1.47 6.16 -6.17
CA THR A 273 0.93 7.53 -6.11
C THR A 273 1.60 8.47 -7.11
N GLY A 274 2.85 8.21 -7.50
CA GLY A 274 3.60 9.06 -8.42
C GLY A 274 4.74 8.32 -9.12
N ASN A 275 5.64 9.07 -9.74
CA ASN A 275 6.86 8.51 -10.33
C ASN A 275 7.97 8.30 -9.28
N ASN A 276 9.10 7.72 -9.70
CA ASN A 276 10.24 7.50 -8.81
C ASN A 276 10.72 8.80 -8.14
N GLN A 277 10.77 9.91 -8.87
CA GLN A 277 11.15 11.21 -8.29
C GLN A 277 10.18 11.69 -7.20
N PHE A 278 8.90 11.34 -7.30
CA PHE A 278 7.95 11.59 -6.22
C PHE A 278 8.21 10.69 -5.01
N SER A 279 8.46 9.39 -5.22
CA SER A 279 8.80 8.46 -4.13
C SER A 279 10.04 8.92 -3.35
N ASP A 280 11.12 9.23 -4.07
CA ASP A 280 12.36 9.77 -3.50
C ASP A 280 12.13 11.07 -2.72
N PHE A 281 11.31 11.97 -3.28
CA PHE A 281 10.99 13.24 -2.63
C PHE A 281 10.18 13.02 -1.36
N PHE A 282 9.17 12.15 -1.42
CA PHE A 282 8.32 11.83 -0.29
C PHE A 282 9.13 11.22 0.86
N GLY A 283 9.97 10.22 0.59
CA GLY A 283 10.81 9.57 1.60
C GLY A 283 11.81 10.51 2.28
N LYS A 284 12.19 11.62 1.63
CA LYS A 284 13.03 12.67 2.24
C LYS A 284 12.26 13.63 3.14
N MET A 285 10.96 13.80 2.90
CA MET A 285 10.11 14.76 3.62
C MET A 285 9.31 14.12 4.75
N ILE A 286 8.93 12.85 4.58
CA ILE A 286 8.13 12.06 5.51
C ILE A 286 8.98 10.89 6.00
N ASN A 287 9.67 11.09 7.13
CA ASN A 287 10.66 10.13 7.64
C ASN A 287 10.01 8.85 8.20
N HIS A 288 8.72 8.91 8.54
CA HIS A 288 7.97 7.82 9.17
C HIS A 288 6.79 7.46 8.28
N SER A 289 7.01 6.55 7.33
CA SER A 289 5.98 6.09 6.39
C SER A 289 5.97 4.58 6.32
N TRP A 290 4.81 3.99 6.61
CA TRP A 290 4.57 2.54 6.52
C TRP A 290 3.43 2.26 5.55
N ARG A 291 3.71 1.47 4.52
CA ARG A 291 2.71 1.04 3.53
C ARG A 291 2.41 -0.43 3.74
N PHE A 292 1.21 -0.74 4.20
CA PHE A 292 0.75 -2.12 4.37
C PHE A 292 0.13 -2.63 3.06
N THR A 293 0.60 -3.79 2.64
CA THR A 293 0.00 -4.60 1.55
C THR A 293 -0.50 -5.90 2.14
N HIS A 294 -1.57 -6.49 1.58
CA HIS A 294 -2.14 -7.72 2.10
C HIS A 294 -2.22 -8.79 1.01
N ALA A 295 -1.61 -9.95 1.29
CA ALA A 295 -1.66 -11.16 0.46
C ALA A 295 -1.53 -10.82 -1.04
N ARG A 296 -2.59 -10.98 -1.83
CA ARG A 296 -2.65 -10.72 -3.28
C ARG A 296 -3.58 -9.55 -3.61
N ASP A 297 -3.66 -8.55 -2.74
CA ASP A 297 -4.40 -7.30 -2.98
C ASP A 297 -4.01 -6.70 -4.34
N ILE A 298 -4.99 -6.45 -5.20
CA ILE A 298 -4.79 -5.86 -6.52
C ILE A 298 -4.34 -4.39 -6.48
N VAL A 299 -4.75 -3.59 -5.49
CA VAL A 299 -4.60 -2.13 -5.55
C VAL A 299 -3.16 -1.66 -5.49
N PRO A 300 -2.28 -2.20 -4.63
CA PRO A 300 -0.88 -1.84 -4.66
C PRO A 300 -0.21 -2.17 -6.01
N SER A 301 -0.76 -3.10 -6.79
CA SER A 301 -0.21 -3.37 -8.11
C SER A 301 -0.51 -2.26 -9.15
N LEU A 302 -1.32 -1.26 -8.81
CA LEU A 302 -1.79 -0.20 -9.71
C LEU A 302 -1.37 1.21 -9.27
N PRO A 303 -1.20 2.17 -10.22
CA PRO A 303 -0.98 1.90 -11.63
C PRO A 303 0.31 1.11 -11.82
N TYR A 304 0.47 0.47 -12.97
CA TYR A 304 1.61 -0.41 -13.20
C TYR A 304 2.97 0.31 -13.17
N GLU A 305 3.98 -0.40 -12.68
CA GLU A 305 5.36 0.10 -12.61
C GLU A 305 5.92 0.46 -13.99
N PHE A 306 5.61 -0.33 -15.03
CA PHE A 306 6.08 -0.07 -16.40
C PHE A 306 5.54 1.24 -17.00
N LEU A 307 4.48 1.81 -16.43
CA LEU A 307 3.97 3.15 -16.75
C LEU A 307 4.78 4.26 -16.03
N GLY A 308 5.84 3.90 -15.33
CA GLY A 308 6.72 4.77 -14.56
C GLY A 308 6.10 5.27 -13.26
N TYR A 309 5.19 4.50 -12.66
CA TYR A 309 4.67 4.75 -11.31
C TYR A 309 5.46 3.93 -10.30
N TYR A 310 5.66 4.48 -9.11
CA TYR A 310 6.45 3.90 -8.04
C TYR A 310 5.76 4.16 -6.70
N HIS A 311 5.86 3.20 -5.79
CA HIS A 311 5.48 3.35 -4.40
C HIS A 311 6.48 4.15 -3.61
N THR A 312 5.99 4.77 -2.54
CA THR A 312 6.81 5.24 -1.42
C THR A 312 7.28 4.04 -0.59
N ALA A 313 8.50 4.12 -0.08
CA ALA A 313 8.98 3.21 0.96
C ALA A 313 8.36 3.59 2.33
N ARG A 314 8.19 2.69 3.30
CA ARG A 314 8.59 1.27 3.36
C ARG A 314 7.36 0.36 3.32
N GLU A 315 7.43 -0.75 2.57
CA GLU A 315 6.36 -1.74 2.55
C GLU A 315 6.44 -2.73 3.71
N ILE A 316 5.28 -3.04 4.28
CA ILE A 316 5.02 -4.14 5.22
C ILE A 316 3.99 -5.07 4.57
N TRP A 317 4.43 -6.23 4.12
CA TRP A 317 3.56 -7.21 3.46
C TRP A 317 2.94 -8.18 4.48
N GLN A 318 1.64 -8.03 4.72
CA GLN A 318 0.81 -8.95 5.50
C GLN A 318 0.53 -10.21 4.68
N ARG A 319 0.81 -11.39 5.24
CA ARG A 319 0.64 -12.69 4.60
C ARG A 319 -0.24 -13.60 5.43
N ASP A 320 -1.19 -14.23 4.77
CA ASP A 320 -1.98 -15.32 5.32
C ASP A 320 -1.19 -16.62 5.22
N THR A 321 -0.75 -17.13 6.36
CA THR A 321 0.05 -18.34 6.46
C THR A 321 -0.82 -19.45 7.03
N LEU A 322 -0.86 -20.61 6.39
CA LEU A 322 -1.60 -21.76 6.92
C LEU A 322 -1.00 -22.16 8.27
N ASP A 323 -1.81 -22.11 9.30
CA ASP A 323 -1.43 -22.51 10.65
C ASP A 323 -2.54 -23.39 11.25
N PRO A 324 -2.34 -24.71 11.29
CA PRO A 324 -3.30 -25.65 11.89
C PRO A 324 -3.57 -25.40 13.39
N SER A 325 -2.72 -24.62 14.07
CA SER A 325 -2.89 -24.26 15.48
C SER A 325 -3.69 -22.97 15.68
N SER A 326 -3.85 -22.16 14.63
CA SER A 326 -4.72 -20.98 14.67
C SER A 326 -6.21 -21.39 14.66
N PRO A 327 -7.10 -20.73 15.43
CA PRO A 327 -8.54 -21.01 15.43
C PRO A 327 -9.21 -20.92 14.05
N SER A 328 -8.68 -20.08 13.15
CA SER A 328 -9.14 -19.93 11.76
C SER A 328 -8.43 -20.86 10.78
N GLY A 329 -7.43 -21.62 11.23
CA GLY A 329 -6.52 -22.40 10.37
C GLY A 329 -5.49 -21.55 9.61
N VAL A 330 -5.46 -20.23 9.86
CA VAL A 330 -4.59 -19.26 9.19
C VAL A 330 -4.04 -18.30 10.24
N ASP A 331 -2.73 -18.07 10.23
CA ASP A 331 -2.05 -17.03 11.00
C ASP A 331 -1.61 -15.89 10.09
N MET A 332 -1.59 -14.67 10.64
CA MET A 332 -1.24 -13.46 9.93
C MET A 332 0.22 -13.09 10.23
N THR A 333 1.09 -13.34 9.26
CA THR A 333 2.52 -12.99 9.36
C THR A 333 2.82 -11.72 8.58
N TYR A 334 3.93 -11.06 8.90
CA TYR A 334 4.36 -9.83 8.23
C TYR A 334 5.70 -10.05 7.53
N ARG A 335 6.03 -9.23 6.53
CA ARG A 335 7.37 -9.15 5.96
C ARG A 335 7.72 -7.68 5.76
N VAL A 336 8.85 -7.26 6.31
CA VAL A 336 9.37 -5.92 6.06
C VAL A 336 10.18 -5.95 4.77
N CYS A 337 9.81 -5.11 3.82
CA CYS A 337 10.42 -5.09 2.49
C CYS A 337 11.66 -4.21 2.46
N ASP A 338 12.38 -4.21 1.34
CA ASP A 338 13.52 -3.32 1.13
C ASP A 338 13.13 -1.84 1.01
N GLY A 339 14.14 -0.98 0.86
CA GLY A 339 13.98 0.48 0.85
C GLY A 339 13.61 1.07 -0.50
N SER A 340 13.42 0.25 -1.52
CA SER A 340 13.13 0.71 -2.89
C SER A 340 11.68 1.16 -3.05
N GLY A 341 10.78 0.63 -2.22
CA GLY A 341 9.34 0.76 -2.39
C GLY A 341 8.74 -0.29 -3.34
N GLU A 342 9.55 -1.00 -4.12
CA GLU A 342 9.12 -1.98 -5.15
C GLU A 342 9.81 -3.35 -4.99
N ASP A 343 10.12 -3.76 -3.76
CA ASP A 343 10.82 -5.01 -3.46
C ASP A 343 10.19 -6.22 -4.18
N PRO A 344 10.89 -6.86 -5.13
CA PRO A 344 10.35 -7.96 -5.93
C PRO A 344 10.09 -9.23 -5.11
N THR A 345 10.57 -9.29 -3.86
CA THR A 345 10.42 -10.43 -2.95
C THR A 345 9.25 -10.27 -1.96
N CYS A 346 8.57 -9.13 -1.98
CA CYS A 346 7.40 -8.81 -1.15
C CYS A 346 6.08 -8.99 -1.90
N HIS A 347 5.10 -8.08 -1.78
CA HIS A 347 3.82 -8.16 -2.49
C HIS A 347 3.99 -8.34 -4.01
N ASN A 348 5.00 -7.69 -4.60
CA ASN A 348 5.35 -7.88 -6.01
C ASN A 348 5.69 -9.35 -6.37
N SER A 349 6.12 -10.19 -5.41
CA SER A 349 6.44 -11.61 -5.65
C SER A 349 5.21 -12.47 -5.95
N VAL A 350 4.01 -12.03 -5.57
CA VAL A 350 2.75 -12.75 -5.79
C VAL A 350 1.86 -12.12 -6.86
N CYS A 351 2.31 -11.03 -7.47
CA CYS A 351 1.63 -10.40 -8.60
C CYS A 351 2.21 -10.94 -9.93
N HIS A 352 1.36 -11.55 -10.77
CA HIS A 352 1.79 -12.07 -12.07
C HIS A 352 1.69 -10.99 -13.14
N TYR A 353 2.75 -10.80 -13.94
CA TYR A 353 2.86 -9.74 -14.96
C TYR A 353 2.65 -8.32 -14.40
N GLY A 354 2.96 -8.11 -13.11
CA GLY A 354 2.83 -6.81 -12.46
C GLY A 354 1.42 -6.47 -11.97
N ALA A 355 0.45 -7.39 -12.08
CA ALA A 355 -0.90 -7.28 -11.49
C ALA A 355 -1.16 -8.38 -10.47
N CYS A 356 -1.77 -8.00 -9.36
CA CYS A 356 -2.32 -8.93 -8.38
C CYS A 356 -3.81 -9.20 -8.65
N THR A 357 -4.43 -10.18 -7.96
CA THR A 357 -5.71 -10.74 -8.41
C THR A 357 -6.85 -10.69 -7.39
N SER A 358 -6.58 -10.35 -6.13
CA SER A 358 -7.58 -10.42 -5.06
C SER A 358 -8.11 -9.05 -4.67
N ILE A 359 -9.43 -8.89 -4.73
CA ILE A 359 -10.12 -7.75 -4.13
C ILE A 359 -10.51 -8.06 -2.69
N GLU A 360 -10.73 -9.32 -2.34
CA GLU A 360 -11.03 -9.71 -0.95
C GLU A 360 -9.90 -9.32 0.00
N ASP A 361 -8.65 -9.54 -0.42
CA ASP A 361 -7.44 -9.19 0.35
C ASP A 361 -7.35 -7.66 0.55
N HIS A 362 -7.92 -6.87 -0.37
CA HIS A 362 -8.00 -5.41 -0.24
C HIS A 362 -8.96 -4.96 0.87
N MET A 363 -9.90 -5.79 1.29
CA MET A 363 -10.98 -5.37 2.20
C MET A 363 -10.59 -5.49 3.68
N MET A 364 -9.47 -6.14 3.99
CA MET A 364 -9.08 -6.50 5.34
C MET A 364 -7.62 -6.17 5.58
N TYR A 365 -7.33 -5.39 6.61
CA TYR A 365 -5.98 -4.97 6.96
C TYR A 365 -5.78 -5.02 8.47
N LEU A 366 -4.76 -5.76 8.91
CA LEU A 366 -4.42 -5.97 10.32
C LEU A 366 -5.60 -6.50 11.17
N GLY A 367 -6.50 -7.27 10.55
CA GLY A 367 -7.72 -7.79 11.17
C GLY A 367 -8.90 -6.80 11.19
N TYR A 368 -8.75 -5.60 10.62
CA TYR A 368 -9.82 -4.60 10.55
C TYR A 368 -10.42 -4.48 9.15
N PRO A 369 -11.75 -4.40 9.04
CA PRO A 369 -12.45 -4.28 7.77
C PRO A 369 -12.42 -2.84 7.24
N MET A 370 -12.00 -2.69 5.99
CA MET A 370 -11.88 -1.42 5.26
C MET A 370 -13.04 -1.21 4.29
N TYR A 371 -14.26 -1.49 4.76
CA TYR A 371 -15.48 -1.42 3.97
C TYR A 371 -16.73 -1.16 4.79
N THR A 372 -17.81 -0.83 4.07
CA THR A 372 -19.18 -0.91 4.56
C THR A 372 -19.93 -2.01 3.86
N ASN A 373 -20.56 -2.95 4.57
CA ASN A 373 -21.63 -3.71 3.96
C ASN A 373 -22.78 -4.05 4.92
N GLY A 374 -24.00 -3.98 4.39
CA GLY A 374 -25.28 -4.08 5.09
C GLY A 374 -25.71 -5.49 5.48
N SER A 375 -24.77 -6.37 5.83
CA SER A 375 -25.05 -7.73 6.31
C SER A 375 -24.34 -7.95 7.64
N ILE A 376 -25.09 -7.69 8.72
CA ILE A 376 -25.09 -8.23 10.09
C ILE A 376 -23.76 -8.34 10.88
N ASP A 377 -22.59 -8.57 10.29
CA ASP A 377 -21.40 -9.03 11.04
C ASP A 377 -20.29 -7.99 11.25
N VAL A 378 -20.36 -6.78 10.66
CA VAL A 378 -19.45 -5.69 11.05
C VAL A 378 -20.16 -4.34 11.15
N PRO A 379 -20.93 -4.11 12.24
CA PRO A 379 -21.67 -2.87 12.43
C PRO A 379 -20.76 -1.63 12.44
N CYS A 380 -21.25 -0.62 11.74
CA CYS A 380 -21.00 0.80 11.95
C CYS A 380 -22.29 1.32 12.61
#